data_AF-A0A4Y2KBF9-F1
#
_entry.id   AF-A0A4Y2KBF9-F1
#
_cell.length_a   1.000
_cell.length_b   1.000
_cell.length_c   1.000
_cell.angle_alpha   90.00
_cell.angle_beta   90.00
_cell.angle_gamma   90.00
#
_symmetry.space_group_name_H-M   'P 1'
#
loop_
_entity.id
_entity.type
_entity.pdbx_description
1 polymer ?
#
loop_
_entity_poly.entity_id
_entity_poly.type
_entity_poly.pdbx_seq_one_letter_code
_entity_poly.pdbx_strand_id
1 'polypeptide(L)'
;MCGCSNLFTNLCDRLQQTKTSLQRPCTNQILTTAEMFEFCQEHLKGITFTYIKDEEIIQHHNIQLLDQFENSVTITGTRSFHCFVPVSESNLKCFIAAQATEYEIHFTKQKLYT
;
A
#
# COMPACT_ATOMS: atom_id res chain seq x y z
N MET A 1 -13.51 -16.54 45.75
CA MET A 1 -14.01 -15.20 45.37
C MET A 1 -12.86 -14.39 44.76
N CYS A 2 -12.60 -14.48 43.45
CA CYS A 2 -11.61 -13.61 42.76
C CYS A 2 -11.69 -13.81 41.24
N GLY A 3 -12.69 -13.22 40.57
CA GLY A 3 -12.84 -13.39 39.11
C GLY A 3 -13.64 -12.29 38.43
N CYS A 4 -14.56 -11.64 39.14
CA CYS A 4 -15.37 -10.56 38.59
C CYS A 4 -14.65 -9.20 38.55
N SER A 5 -13.66 -8.97 39.43
CA SER A 5 -12.98 -7.67 39.57
C SER A 5 -12.17 -7.27 38.33
N ASN A 6 -11.58 -8.23 37.60
CA ASN A 6 -10.71 -7.95 36.45
C ASN A 6 -11.48 -7.58 35.17
N LEU A 7 -12.74 -8.00 35.05
CA LEU A 7 -13.57 -7.72 33.87
C LEU A 7 -14.15 -6.30 33.93
N PHE A 8 -14.56 -5.87 35.13
CA PHE A 8 -15.08 -4.52 35.37
C PHE A 8 -14.00 -3.44 35.23
N THR A 9 -12.78 -3.70 35.72
CA THR A 9 -11.65 -2.77 35.50
C THR A 9 -11.32 -2.62 34.03
N ASN A 10 -11.24 -3.72 33.27
CA ASN A 10 -10.95 -3.65 31.84
C ASN A 10 -12.02 -2.86 31.04
N LEU A 11 -13.30 -3.01 31.39
CA LEU A 11 -14.37 -2.24 30.77
C LEU A 11 -14.29 -0.74 31.11
N CYS A 12 -14.06 -0.40 32.38
CA CYS A 12 -13.90 0.98 32.82
C CYS A 12 -12.69 1.64 32.16
N ASP A 13 -11.57 0.93 32.03
CA ASP A 13 -10.36 1.42 31.37
C ASP A 13 -10.62 1.70 29.87
N ARG A 14 -11.35 0.82 29.18
CA ARG A 14 -11.75 1.03 27.77
C ARG A 14 -12.70 2.21 27.60
N LEU A 15 -13.67 2.38 28.50
CA LEU A 15 -14.60 3.51 28.47
C LEU A 15 -13.86 4.82 28.73
N GLN A 16 -12.90 4.82 29.67
CA GLN A 16 -12.08 5.97 29.98
C GLN A 16 -11.16 6.34 28.82
N GLN A 17 -10.48 5.37 28.20
CA GLN A 17 -9.68 5.58 26.98
C GLN A 17 -10.51 6.18 25.84
N THR A 18 -11.71 5.65 25.62
CA THR A 18 -12.62 6.14 24.58
C THR A 18 -13.05 7.59 24.86
N LYS A 19 -13.41 7.89 26.12
CA LYS A 19 -13.79 9.25 26.55
C LYS A 19 -12.61 10.22 26.41
N THR A 20 -11.41 9.83 26.81
CA THR A 20 -10.20 10.65 26.66
C THR A 20 -9.85 10.89 25.19
N SER A 21 -10.01 9.88 24.32
CA SER A 21 -9.82 10.04 22.87
C SER A 21 -10.85 11.00 22.26
N LEU A 22 -12.12 10.90 22.64
CA LEU A 22 -13.19 11.79 22.16
C LEU A 22 -13.03 13.23 22.66
N GLN A 23 -12.57 13.39 23.91
CA GLN A 23 -12.35 14.70 24.55
C GLN A 23 -10.93 15.22 24.34
N ARG A 24 -10.16 14.61 23.42
CA ARG A 24 -8.84 15.08 23.03
C ARG A 24 -8.93 16.55 22.58
N PRO A 25 -8.10 17.45 23.11
CA PRO A 25 -7.98 18.80 22.58
C PRO A 25 -7.68 18.79 21.08
N CYS A 26 -8.35 19.64 20.31
CA CYS A 26 -8.04 19.81 18.88
C CYS A 26 -6.71 20.55 18.63
N THR A 27 -5.94 20.83 19.68
CA THR A 27 -4.60 21.39 19.58
C THR A 27 -3.61 20.31 19.15
N ASN A 28 -2.69 20.66 18.24
CA ASN A 28 -1.63 19.79 17.73
C ASN A 28 -2.16 18.47 17.13
N GLN A 29 -3.31 18.53 16.44
CA GLN A 29 -3.75 17.43 15.57
C GLN A 29 -2.89 17.45 14.31
N ILE A 30 -2.52 16.25 13.85
CA ILE A 30 -1.92 16.06 12.53
C ILE A 30 -3.07 16.16 11.53
N LEU A 31 -3.15 17.26 10.80
CA LEU A 31 -4.24 17.55 9.86
C LEU A 31 -3.79 17.42 8.41
N THR A 32 -2.47 17.44 8.18
CA THR A 32 -1.87 17.35 6.85
C THR A 32 -0.91 16.16 6.76
N THR A 33 -0.67 15.70 5.54
CA THR A 33 0.32 14.66 5.23
C THR A 33 1.75 15.11 5.55
N ALA A 34 2.04 16.41 5.42
CA ALA A 34 3.32 17.01 5.82
C ALA A 34 3.54 16.92 7.33
N GLU A 35 2.55 17.34 8.13
CA GLU A 35 2.61 17.20 9.59
C GLU A 35 2.71 15.73 10.02
N MET A 36 2.06 14.82 9.28
CA MET A 36 2.16 13.38 9.54
C MET A 36 3.57 12.87 9.28
N PHE A 37 4.20 13.30 8.19
CA PHE A 37 5.56 12.94 7.86
C PHE A 37 6.55 13.44 8.91
N GLU A 38 6.45 14.71 9.32
CA GLU A 38 7.30 15.29 10.37
C GLU A 38 7.14 14.53 11.68
N PHE A 39 5.90 14.28 12.10
CA PHE A 39 5.61 13.50 13.30
C PHE A 39 6.27 12.11 13.26
N CYS A 40 6.13 11.40 12.13
CA CYS A 40 6.72 10.07 11.93
C CYS A 40 8.24 10.10 12.00
N GLN A 41 8.90 11.06 11.34
CA GLN A 41 10.37 11.19 11.38
C GLN A 41 10.90 11.49 12.79
N GLU A 42 10.17 12.32 13.54
CA GLU A 42 10.55 12.70 14.89
C GLU A 42 10.35 11.55 15.89
N HIS A 43 9.24 10.82 15.81
CA HIS A 43 8.80 9.92 16.88
C HIS A 43 8.98 8.43 16.55
N LEU A 44 8.98 8.03 15.27
CA LEU A 44 9.07 6.63 14.85
C LEU A 44 10.48 6.30 14.34
N LYS A 45 11.39 6.00 15.27
CA LYS A 45 12.78 5.65 14.94
C LYS A 45 12.89 4.24 14.34
N GLY A 46 13.83 4.07 13.41
CA GLY A 46 14.08 2.79 12.74
C GLY A 46 13.19 2.50 11.53
N ILE A 47 12.29 3.42 11.18
CA ILE A 47 11.48 3.36 9.95
C ILE A 47 11.86 4.56 9.08
N THR A 48 12.16 4.30 7.81
CA THR A 48 12.41 5.36 6.83
C THR A 48 11.09 5.81 6.23
N PHE A 49 10.76 7.08 6.40
CA PHE A 49 9.61 7.70 5.76
C PHE A 49 10.06 8.50 4.54
N THR A 50 9.23 8.50 3.50
CA THR A 50 9.40 9.33 2.31
C THR A 50 8.13 10.15 2.14
N TYR A 51 8.29 11.46 1.96
CA TYR A 51 7.21 12.37 1.63
C TYR A 51 7.40 12.81 0.19
N ILE A 52 6.37 12.59 -0.63
CA ILE A 52 6.36 12.96 -2.04
C ILE A 52 5.35 14.09 -2.19
N LYS A 53 5.80 15.21 -2.75
CA LYS A 53 4.93 16.37 -3.00
C LYS A 53 4.13 16.19 -4.28
N ASP A 54 2.98 16.84 -4.37
CA ASP A 54 2.14 16.81 -5.56
C ASP A 54 2.89 17.31 -6.81
N GLU A 55 3.74 18.32 -6.67
CA GLU A 55 4.57 18.84 -7.77
C GLU A 55 5.55 17.79 -8.29
N GLU A 56 6.11 16.94 -7.40
CA GLU A 56 7.05 15.88 -7.76
C GLU A 56 6.34 14.73 -8.50
N ILE A 57 5.09 14.43 -8.14
CA ILE A 57 4.25 13.46 -8.85
C ILE A 57 3.93 14.00 -10.25
N ILE A 58 3.49 15.26 -10.34
CA ILE A 58 3.06 15.87 -11.60
C ILE A 58 4.24 16.01 -12.58
N GLN A 59 5.42 16.43 -12.11
CA GLN A 59 6.56 16.69 -12.97
C GLN A 59 7.29 15.42 -13.43
N HIS A 60 7.48 14.43 -12.56
CA HIS A 60 8.30 13.26 -12.89
C HIS A 60 7.50 12.02 -13.30
N HIS A 61 6.31 11.82 -12.74
CA HIS A 61 5.60 10.56 -12.85
C HIS A 61 4.37 10.65 -13.74
N ASN A 62 3.69 11.80 -13.82
CA ASN A 62 2.42 11.88 -14.53
C ASN A 62 2.56 11.57 -16.03
N ILE A 63 3.58 12.08 -16.72
CA ILE A 63 3.72 11.81 -18.17
C ILE A 63 3.97 10.32 -18.44
N GLN A 64 4.84 9.68 -17.67
CA GLN A 64 5.14 8.25 -17.84
C GLN A 64 3.97 7.36 -17.40
N LEU A 65 3.29 7.71 -16.31
CA LEU A 65 2.14 6.97 -15.83
C LEU A 65 0.93 7.14 -16.76
N LEU A 66 0.67 8.35 -17.26
CA LEU A 66 -0.40 8.60 -18.23
C LEU A 66 -0.14 7.79 -19.50
N ASP A 67 1.09 7.79 -20.03
CA ASP A 67 1.46 6.97 -21.18
C ASP A 67 1.25 5.47 -20.89
N GLN A 68 1.66 4.98 -19.72
CA GLN A 68 1.42 3.60 -19.31
C GLN A 68 -0.08 3.26 -19.22
N PHE A 69 -0.90 4.16 -18.68
CA PHE A 69 -2.35 3.92 -18.58
C PHE A 69 -3.03 3.97 -19.95
N GLU A 70 -2.74 4.98 -20.76
CA GLU A 70 -3.32 5.15 -22.09
C GLU A 70 -2.91 4.03 -23.06
N ASN A 71 -1.66 3.59 -23.01
CA ASN A 71 -1.13 2.55 -23.89
C ASN A 71 -1.12 1.15 -23.27
N SER A 72 -1.66 0.98 -22.06
CA SER A 72 -1.78 -0.36 -21.45
C SER A 72 -2.74 -1.23 -22.27
N VAL A 73 -2.33 -2.48 -22.50
CA VAL A 73 -3.18 -3.46 -23.18
C VAL A 73 -3.36 -4.67 -22.29
N THR A 74 -4.60 -5.14 -22.20
CA THR A 74 -4.92 -6.37 -21.48
C THR A 74 -4.47 -7.57 -22.30
N ILE A 75 -3.68 -8.44 -21.68
CA ILE A 75 -3.29 -9.74 -22.27
C ILE A 75 -4.41 -10.73 -21.98
N THR A 76 -5.03 -11.26 -23.04
CA THR A 76 -6.16 -12.17 -22.88
C THR A 76 -5.70 -13.54 -22.35
N GLY A 77 -6.56 -14.20 -21.57
CA GLY A 77 -6.25 -15.55 -21.06
C GLY A 77 -5.29 -15.60 -19.86
N THR A 78 -4.87 -14.45 -19.31
CA THR A 78 -3.93 -14.41 -18.17
C THR A 78 -4.58 -14.17 -16.80
N ARG A 79 -5.92 -14.02 -16.74
CA ARG A 79 -6.65 -13.64 -15.52
C ARG A 79 -6.46 -14.58 -14.33
N SER A 80 -6.12 -15.84 -14.55
CA SER A 80 -5.89 -16.84 -13.49
C SER A 80 -4.50 -16.76 -12.85
N PHE A 81 -3.59 -15.97 -13.41
CA PHE A 81 -2.23 -15.84 -12.90
C PHE A 81 -2.09 -14.57 -12.04
N HIS A 82 -1.20 -14.65 -11.06
CA HIS A 82 -0.94 -13.60 -10.09
C HIS A 82 0.37 -12.85 -10.37
N CYS A 83 1.34 -13.46 -11.06
CA CYS A 83 2.63 -12.85 -11.35
C CYS A 83 3.04 -13.11 -12.79
N PHE A 84 3.69 -12.10 -13.40
CA PHE A 84 4.09 -12.08 -14.79
C PHE A 84 5.53 -11.59 -14.91
N VAL A 85 6.36 -12.31 -15.65
CA VAL A 85 7.74 -11.89 -15.95
C VAL A 85 7.93 -11.95 -17.47
N PRO A 86 8.13 -10.81 -18.15
CA PRO A 86 8.42 -10.82 -19.58
C PRO A 86 9.77 -11.50 -19.84
N VAL A 87 9.79 -12.41 -20.82
CA VAL A 87 11.00 -13.17 -21.21
C VAL A 87 11.50 -12.71 -22.58
N SER A 88 10.59 -12.32 -23.45
CA SER A 88 10.88 -11.74 -24.76
C SER A 88 9.75 -10.77 -25.14
N GLU A 89 9.85 -10.12 -26.31
CA GLU A 89 8.82 -9.20 -26.81
C GLU A 89 7.41 -9.81 -26.92
N SER A 90 7.28 -11.14 -26.88
CA SER A 90 6.04 -11.88 -27.12
C SER A 90 5.77 -13.01 -26.14
N ASN A 91 6.64 -13.24 -25.14
CA ASN A 91 6.49 -14.35 -24.18
C ASN A 91 6.55 -13.87 -22.74
N LEU A 92 5.65 -14.39 -21.92
CA LEU A 92 5.56 -14.16 -20.48
C LEU A 92 5.69 -15.47 -19.72
N LYS A 93 6.45 -15.46 -18.63
CA LYS A 93 6.27 -16.43 -17.55
C LYS A 93 5.09 -15.99 -16.71
N CYS A 94 4.13 -16.87 -16.55
CA CYS A 94 2.92 -16.64 -15.77
C CYS A 94 2.92 -17.59 -14.57
N PHE A 95 2.70 -17.04 -13.38
CA PHE A 95 2.71 -17.80 -12.13
C PHE A 95 1.34 -17.71 -11.47
N ILE A 96 0.82 -18.85 -10.98
CA ILE A 96 -0.50 -18.91 -10.31
C ILE A 96 -0.48 -18.14 -8.98
N ALA A 97 0.68 -18.06 -8.32
CA ALA A 97 0.89 -17.29 -7.09
C ALA A 97 2.21 -16.52 -7.15
N ALA A 98 2.33 -15.43 -6.39
CA ALA A 98 3.53 -14.58 -6.37
C ALA A 98 4.83 -15.31 -6.00
N GLN A 99 4.74 -16.35 -5.16
CA GLN A 99 5.89 -17.12 -4.67
C GLN A 99 6.02 -18.49 -5.33
N ALA A 100 5.24 -18.77 -6.38
CA ALA A 100 5.32 -20.04 -7.08
C ALA A 100 6.66 -20.16 -7.84
N THR A 101 7.24 -21.35 -7.84
CA THR A 101 8.46 -21.68 -8.61
C THR A 101 8.12 -22.17 -10.01
N GLU A 102 6.98 -22.83 -10.17
CA GLU A 102 6.45 -23.30 -11.45
C GLU A 102 5.76 -22.17 -12.20
N TYR A 103 5.97 -22.15 -13.51
CA TYR A 103 5.38 -21.15 -14.40
C TYR A 103 4.88 -21.78 -15.69
N GLU A 104 3.90 -21.14 -16.28
CA GLU A 104 3.46 -21.40 -17.65
C GLU A 104 4.04 -20.32 -18.58
N ILE A 105 4.40 -20.70 -19.81
CA ILE A 105 4.79 -19.73 -20.83
C ILE A 105 3.54 -19.33 -21.61
N HIS A 106 3.20 -18.05 -21.55
CA HIS A 106 2.10 -17.49 -22.31
C HIS A 106 2.63 -16.64 -23.47
N PHE A 107 2.20 -16.97 -24.68
CA PHE A 107 2.50 -16.18 -25.87
C PHE A 107 1.46 -15.06 -26.03
N THR A 108 1.93 -13.85 -26.31
CA THR A 108 1.09 -12.70 -26.62
C THR A 108 1.50 -12.08 -27.95
N LYS A 109 0.50 -11.60 -28.70
CA LYS A 109 0.71 -10.81 -29.93
C LYS A 109 1.01 -9.34 -29.61
N GLN A 110 0.76 -8.92 -28.38
CA GLN A 110 1.04 -7.56 -27.92
C GLN A 110 2.53 -7.47 -27.59
N LYS A 111 3.17 -6.39 -28.02
CA LYS A 111 4.58 -6.17 -27.73
C LYS A 111 4.75 -5.93 -26.24
N LEU A 112 5.55 -6.75 -25.59
CA LEU A 112 5.93 -6.58 -24.19
C LEU A 112 7.10 -5.61 -24.12
N TYR A 113 6.92 -4.56 -23.32
CA TYR A 113 8.01 -3.65 -22.98
C TYR A 113 8.82 -4.32 -21.86
N THR A 114 10.05 -4.71 -22.18
CA THR A 114 11.06 -5.23 -21.23
C THR A 114 11.93 -4.11 -20.69
#